data_AF-X1LKE0-F1
#
_entry.id   AF-X1LKE0-F1
#
_cell.length_a   1.000
_cell.length_b   1.000
_cell.length_c   1.000
_cell.angle_alpha   90.00
_cell.angle_beta   90.00
_cell.angle_gamma   90.00
#
_symmetry.space_group_name_H-M   'P 1'
#
loop_
_entity.id
_entity.type
_entity.pdbx_description
1 polymer ?
#
loop_
_entity_poly.entity_id
_entity_poly.type
_entity_poly.pdbx_seq_one_letter_code
_entity_poly.pdbx_strand_id
1 'polypeptide(L)'
;AEIIKKDRRLYPVYITNFGCGPDSFILQYFEREMDRPFLRLEVDEHSAGAGVITRCEAFIDSLMNVRNKKDFSPAQTKTKGKDAVFKKSQGRVIYIPYMGDGAVVLRSAFRSEGINAEMLYSDDETLELGRKYTLGKECYPFIITTGDIIKTLEHNDPKKVAFFMPQTYGPCRFGQYNKMQKIIIKELGYEDVPIIAPGAPEGNQFYREYDMQGLRGFILLMKAMSGIFTVDYLNKMLRQTRPYEIEKGKTNKVYQKYIEDICQSVENDPMYRTLDSMVSILRDARRDFENIPIKKTDKPLVGIVG
;
A
#
# COMPACT_ATOMS: atom_id res chain seq x y z
N ALA A 1 1.04 4.92 26.31
CA ALA A 1 -0.42 4.76 26.46
C ALA A 1 -0.80 3.99 27.73
N GLU A 2 -0.49 2.69 27.83
CA GLU A 2 -0.98 1.83 28.92
C GLU A 2 -0.63 2.31 30.34
N ILE A 3 0.58 2.83 30.55
CA ILE A 3 1.01 3.39 31.84
C ILE A 3 0.07 4.52 32.28
N ILE A 4 -0.28 5.43 31.36
CA ILE A 4 -1.19 6.56 31.63
C ILE A 4 -2.60 6.06 31.95
N LYS A 5 -3.06 4.98 31.29
CA LYS A 5 -4.39 4.42 31.56
C LYS A 5 -4.52 3.89 32.99
N LYS A 6 -3.42 3.34 33.55
CA LYS A 6 -3.39 2.78 34.92
C LYS A 6 -3.58 3.86 36.00
N ASP A 7 -3.21 5.12 35.72
CA ASP A 7 -3.38 6.23 36.65
C ASP A 7 -4.42 7.23 36.14
N ARG A 8 -5.56 7.32 36.82
CA ARG A 8 -6.67 8.21 36.44
C ARG A 8 -6.37 9.70 36.61
N ARG A 9 -5.27 10.06 37.26
CA ARG A 9 -4.84 11.47 37.46
C ARG A 9 -4.06 12.01 36.26
N LEU A 10 -3.59 11.13 35.38
CA LEU A 10 -2.74 11.51 34.25
C LEU A 10 -3.57 11.77 32.99
N TYR A 11 -3.26 12.88 32.31
CA TYR A 11 -3.72 13.21 30.97
C TYR A 11 -2.50 13.38 30.06
N PRO A 12 -2.48 12.78 28.85
CA PRO A 12 -1.30 12.85 28.01
C PRO A 12 -1.16 14.20 27.31
N VAL A 13 0.08 14.65 27.19
CA VAL A 13 0.51 15.65 26.21
C VAL A 13 1.46 14.92 25.25
N TYR A 14 1.00 14.67 24.03
CA TYR A 14 1.77 14.02 22.97
C TYR A 14 2.49 15.09 22.14
N ILE A 15 3.81 15.14 22.26
CA ILE A 15 4.66 16.02 21.46
C ILE A 15 5.07 15.27 20.20
N THR A 16 4.82 15.84 19.03
CA THR A 16 5.11 15.26 17.72
C THR A 16 5.80 16.28 16.82
N ASN A 17 6.48 15.82 15.79
CA ASN A 17 7.18 16.68 14.83
C ASN A 17 6.26 17.08 13.66
N PHE A 18 6.59 18.22 13.03
CA PHE A 18 6.08 18.52 11.69
C PHE A 18 6.72 17.56 10.68
N GLY A 19 5.91 16.92 9.84
CA GLY A 19 6.39 16.08 8.73
C GLY A 19 6.17 14.57 8.85
N CYS A 20 6.88 13.83 8.01
CA CYS A 20 6.55 12.46 7.59
C CYS A 20 7.22 11.33 8.40
N GLY A 21 7.54 11.60 9.67
CA GLY A 21 8.25 10.66 10.55
C GLY A 21 7.44 9.42 10.96
N PRO A 22 8.03 8.52 11.76
CA PRO A 22 7.35 7.32 12.28
C PRO A 22 6.09 7.66 13.09
N ASP A 23 6.05 8.86 13.68
CA ASP A 23 4.90 9.43 14.40
C ASP A 23 3.60 9.43 13.60
N SER A 24 3.68 9.51 12.27
CA SER A 24 2.50 9.42 11.38
C SER A 24 1.68 8.14 11.58
N PHE A 25 2.31 7.04 12.01
CA PHE A 25 1.61 5.81 12.38
C PHE A 25 1.52 5.62 13.89
N ILE A 26 2.53 6.01 14.67
CA ILE A 26 2.53 5.81 16.14
C ILE A 26 1.35 6.54 16.78
N LEU A 27 1.05 7.76 16.33
CA LEU A 27 -0.05 8.54 16.89
C LEU A 27 -1.39 7.84 16.72
N GLN A 28 -1.62 7.19 15.56
CA GLN A 28 -2.84 6.43 15.32
C GLN A 28 -3.02 5.27 16.32
N TYR A 29 -1.93 4.57 16.68
CA TYR A 29 -1.99 3.55 17.73
C TYR A 29 -2.22 4.17 19.11
N PHE A 30 -1.60 5.32 19.37
CA PHE A 30 -1.77 6.04 20.63
C PHE A 30 -3.21 6.52 20.84
N GLU A 31 -3.83 7.11 19.81
CA GLU A 31 -5.22 7.57 19.79
C GLU A 31 -6.19 6.43 20.09
N ARG A 32 -6.04 5.28 19.43
CA ARG A 32 -6.85 4.08 19.65
C ARG A 32 -6.66 3.47 21.03
N GLU A 33 -5.47 3.58 21.60
CA GLU A 33 -5.22 3.11 22.95
C GLU A 33 -5.69 4.10 24.03
N MET A 34 -5.96 5.37 23.73
CA MET A 34 -6.41 6.32 24.74
C MET A 34 -7.90 6.21 25.08
N ASP A 35 -8.21 6.28 26.37
CA ASP A 35 -9.57 6.24 26.92
C ASP A 35 -10.03 7.60 27.46
N ARG A 36 -9.27 8.65 27.18
CA ARG A 36 -9.49 10.02 27.67
C ARG A 36 -8.86 11.04 26.72
N PRO A 37 -9.26 12.33 26.82
CA PRO A 37 -8.65 13.40 26.02
C PRO A 37 -7.14 13.48 26.22
N PHE A 38 -6.43 13.87 25.17
CA PHE A 38 -5.01 14.18 25.22
C PHE A 38 -4.71 15.40 24.35
N LEU A 39 -3.66 16.12 24.70
CA LEU A 39 -3.20 17.25 23.90
C LEU A 39 -2.16 16.77 22.91
N ARG A 40 -2.38 17.05 21.63
CA ARG A 40 -1.37 16.88 20.59
C ARG A 40 -0.67 18.21 20.33
N LEU A 41 0.63 18.26 20.62
CA LEU A 41 1.49 19.40 20.33
C LEU A 41 2.42 19.05 19.18
N GLU A 42 2.25 19.74 18.07
CA GLU A 42 3.15 19.64 16.93
C GLU A 42 4.17 20.75 16.99
N VAL A 43 5.45 20.37 17.00
CA VAL A 43 6.56 21.30 17.11
C VAL A 43 7.40 21.20 15.83
N ASP A 44 7.68 22.36 15.25
CA ASP A 44 8.61 22.54 14.14
C ASP A 44 9.86 23.28 14.65
N GLU A 45 10.94 23.29 13.89
CA GLU A 45 12.26 23.84 14.27
C GLU A 45 12.21 25.34 14.65
N HIS A 46 11.13 26.04 14.31
CA HIS A 46 10.85 27.41 14.77
C HIS A 46 9.93 27.45 15.99
N SER A 47 10.49 27.93 17.09
CA SER A 47 9.92 27.95 18.43
C SER A 47 8.77 28.97 18.57
N ALA A 48 7.53 28.57 18.30
CA ALA A 48 6.34 29.37 18.63
C ALA A 48 5.92 29.15 20.10
N GLY A 49 6.74 29.61 21.06
CA GLY A 49 6.53 29.39 22.50
C GLY A 49 5.13 29.83 23.00
N ALA A 50 4.63 30.96 22.49
CA ALA A 50 3.28 31.42 22.80
C ALA A 50 2.19 30.44 22.34
N GLY A 51 2.34 29.86 21.14
CA GLY A 51 1.37 28.90 20.59
C GLY A 51 1.30 27.59 21.39
N VAL A 52 2.42 27.15 21.95
CA VAL A 52 2.47 25.98 22.84
C VAL A 52 1.76 26.28 24.16
N ILE A 53 2.09 27.41 24.80
CA ILE A 53 1.47 27.83 26.07
C ILE A 53 -0.04 27.93 25.94
N THR A 54 -0.54 28.63 24.92
CA THR A 54 -1.98 28.81 24.71
C THR A 54 -2.71 27.48 24.46
N ARG A 55 -2.06 26.50 23.80
CA ARG A 55 -2.64 25.16 23.60
C ARG A 55 -2.69 24.36 24.90
N CYS A 56 -1.68 24.49 25.75
CA CYS A 56 -1.66 23.88 27.07
C CYS A 56 -2.74 24.49 27.99
N GLU A 57 -2.86 25.81 28.01
CA GLU A 57 -3.90 26.53 28.78
C GLU A 57 -5.30 26.11 28.32
N ALA A 58 -5.57 26.15 27.01
CA ALA A 58 -6.84 25.70 26.44
C ALA A 58 -7.15 24.23 26.74
N PHE A 59 -6.13 23.37 26.78
CA PHE A 59 -6.32 21.97 27.15
C PHE A 59 -6.66 21.80 28.63
N ILE A 60 -5.99 22.53 29.52
CA ILE A 60 -6.29 22.53 30.96
C ILE A 60 -7.72 23.03 31.18
N ASP A 61 -8.12 24.12 30.52
CA ASP A 61 -9.48 24.66 30.56
C ASP A 61 -10.52 23.65 30.06
N SER A 62 -10.22 22.93 28.97
CA SER A 62 -11.07 21.86 28.48
C SER A 62 -11.24 20.76 29.53
N LEU A 63 -10.14 20.30 30.15
CA LEU A 63 -10.16 19.27 31.19
C LEU A 63 -10.98 19.68 32.43
N MET A 64 -10.90 20.94 32.87
CA MET A 64 -11.70 21.45 34.00
C MET A 64 -13.21 21.46 33.69
N ASN A 65 -13.58 21.53 32.41
CA ASN A 65 -14.96 21.56 31.94
C ASN A 65 -15.53 20.18 31.58
N VAL A 66 -14.72 19.11 31.53
CA VAL A 66 -15.21 17.73 31.33
C VAL A 66 -15.92 17.25 32.61
N ARG A 67 -17.23 17.55 32.72
CA ARG A 67 -18.08 17.13 33.85
C ARG A 67 -18.43 15.63 33.82
N ASN A 68 -18.43 15.00 32.65
CA ASN A 68 -18.77 13.58 32.46
C ASN A 68 -17.73 12.84 31.61
N LYS A 69 -17.05 11.85 32.19
CA LYS A 69 -16.11 10.97 31.48
C LYS A 69 -16.77 10.08 30.42
N LYS A 70 -18.10 9.97 30.42
CA LYS A 70 -18.87 9.16 29.45
C LYS A 70 -18.98 9.82 28.08
N ASP A 71 -18.72 11.12 27.98
CA ASP A 71 -18.83 11.87 26.72
C ASP A 71 -17.57 11.71 25.85
N PHE A 72 -16.50 11.14 26.41
CA PHE A 72 -15.33 10.74 25.63
C PHE A 72 -15.53 9.33 25.10
N SER A 73 -16.05 9.21 23.89
CA SER A 73 -15.92 7.99 23.10
C SER A 73 -14.52 7.95 22.50
N PRO A 74 -13.68 6.93 22.79
CA PRO A 74 -12.50 6.68 21.97
C PRO A 74 -12.92 6.63 20.51
N ALA A 75 -12.15 7.26 19.62
CA ALA A 75 -12.52 7.40 18.21
C ALA A 75 -12.82 6.05 17.54
N GLN A 76 -12.24 4.96 18.02
CA GLN A 76 -12.47 3.61 17.50
C GLN A 76 -12.46 2.55 18.62
N THR A 77 -13.34 1.56 18.49
CA THR A 77 -13.56 0.45 19.43
C THR A 77 -12.33 -0.45 19.50
N LYS A 78 -11.95 -0.91 20.71
CA LYS A 78 -10.90 -1.92 20.89
C LYS A 78 -11.28 -3.24 20.19
N THR A 79 -10.78 -3.45 18.99
CA THR A 79 -10.99 -4.67 18.24
C THR A 79 -10.09 -5.80 18.78
N LYS A 80 -10.49 -6.46 19.86
CA LYS A 80 -9.84 -7.69 20.34
C LYS A 80 -10.08 -8.83 19.34
N GLY A 81 -9.08 -9.68 19.09
CA GLY A 81 -9.20 -10.84 18.21
C GLY A 81 -7.99 -10.99 17.29
N LYS A 82 -7.69 -12.24 16.88
CA LYS A 82 -6.62 -12.53 15.94
C LYS A 82 -6.99 -12.00 14.54
N ASP A 83 -5.98 -11.64 13.77
CA ASP A 83 -6.15 -11.26 12.38
C ASP A 83 -6.78 -12.39 11.56
N ALA A 84 -7.61 -12.04 10.58
CA ALA A 84 -8.14 -12.98 9.61
C ALA A 84 -7.00 -13.65 8.84
N VAL A 85 -7.17 -14.95 8.59
CA VAL A 85 -6.19 -15.74 7.86
C VAL A 85 -6.79 -16.26 6.56
N PHE A 86 -5.99 -16.22 5.49
CA PHE A 86 -6.39 -16.69 4.18
C PHE A 86 -6.61 -18.20 4.17
N LYS A 87 -7.73 -18.66 3.58
CA LYS A 87 -8.02 -20.07 3.31
C LYS A 87 -8.44 -20.22 1.85
N LYS A 88 -7.82 -21.15 1.13
CA LYS A 88 -8.09 -21.37 -0.30
C LYS A 88 -9.52 -21.87 -0.54
N SER A 89 -10.06 -22.67 0.39
CA SER A 89 -11.43 -23.20 0.33
C SER A 89 -12.53 -22.14 0.27
N GLN A 90 -12.22 -20.89 0.67
CA GLN A 90 -13.19 -19.78 0.65
C GLN A 90 -13.32 -19.16 -0.76
N GLY A 91 -12.45 -19.54 -1.71
CA GLY A 91 -12.57 -19.13 -3.12
C GLY A 91 -12.51 -17.61 -3.31
N ARG A 92 -11.66 -16.94 -2.53
CA ARG A 92 -11.55 -15.47 -2.56
C ARG A 92 -10.70 -14.97 -3.73
N VAL A 93 -11.06 -13.80 -4.25
CA VAL A 93 -10.24 -13.01 -5.17
C VAL A 93 -9.21 -12.23 -4.37
N ILE A 94 -7.94 -12.29 -4.79
CA ILE A 94 -6.84 -11.55 -4.17
C ILE A 94 -6.61 -10.26 -4.95
N TYR A 95 -6.93 -9.15 -4.32
CA TYR A 95 -6.75 -7.82 -4.87
C TYR A 95 -5.34 -7.29 -4.59
N ILE A 96 -4.64 -6.89 -5.64
CA ILE A 96 -3.26 -6.39 -5.59
C ILE A 96 -3.25 -4.88 -5.88
N PRO A 97 -2.68 -4.04 -5.00
CA PRO A 97 -2.56 -2.61 -5.25
C PRO A 97 -1.70 -2.32 -6.47
N TYR A 98 -2.16 -1.45 -7.38
CA TYR A 98 -1.35 -0.97 -8.48
C TYR A 98 -0.28 0.00 -7.97
N MET A 99 0.89 -0.54 -7.63
CA MET A 99 2.08 0.21 -7.18
C MET A 99 3.06 0.47 -8.33
N GLY A 100 2.64 0.22 -9.57
CA GLY A 100 3.45 0.27 -10.78
C GLY A 100 3.21 -0.96 -11.66
N ASP A 101 3.75 -0.93 -12.88
CA ASP A 101 3.47 -1.95 -13.91
C ASP A 101 3.96 -3.35 -13.52
N GLY A 102 4.97 -3.45 -12.64
CA GLY A 102 5.39 -4.74 -12.05
C GLY A 102 4.29 -5.43 -11.23
N ALA A 103 3.33 -4.69 -10.67
CA ALA A 103 2.20 -5.28 -9.94
C ALA A 103 1.24 -6.04 -10.87
N VAL A 104 1.10 -5.59 -12.12
CA VAL A 104 0.29 -6.28 -13.14
C VAL A 104 0.93 -7.62 -13.53
N VAL A 105 2.25 -7.66 -13.61
CA VAL A 105 3.02 -8.90 -13.79
C VAL A 105 2.83 -9.85 -12.61
N LEU A 106 2.87 -9.33 -11.37
CA LEU A 106 2.63 -10.13 -10.17
C LEU A 106 1.24 -10.78 -10.18
N ARG A 107 0.20 -10.06 -10.63
CA ARG A 107 -1.14 -10.63 -10.83
C ARG A 107 -1.10 -11.81 -11.81
N SER A 108 -0.47 -11.64 -12.97
CA SER A 108 -0.35 -12.73 -13.96
C SER A 108 0.48 -13.91 -13.44
N ALA A 109 1.51 -13.66 -12.63
CA ALA A 109 2.25 -14.73 -11.96
C ALA A 109 1.36 -15.52 -10.98
N PHE A 110 0.54 -14.82 -10.18
CA PHE A 110 -0.44 -15.46 -9.29
C PHE A 110 -1.44 -16.33 -10.09
N ARG A 111 -1.98 -15.80 -11.19
CA ARG A 111 -2.90 -16.53 -12.06
C ARG A 111 -2.27 -17.76 -12.70
N SER A 112 -0.97 -17.71 -13.04
CA SER A 112 -0.22 -18.86 -13.56
C SER A 112 -0.21 -20.06 -12.61
N GLU A 113 -0.34 -19.79 -11.30
CA GLU A 113 -0.41 -20.80 -10.24
C GLU A 113 -1.86 -21.08 -9.80
N GLY A 114 -2.87 -20.69 -10.59
CA GLY A 114 -4.28 -20.93 -10.31
C GLY A 114 -4.82 -20.12 -9.12
N ILE A 115 -4.17 -19.00 -8.79
CA ILE A 115 -4.63 -18.06 -7.76
C ILE A 115 -5.48 -17.00 -8.45
N ASN A 116 -6.73 -16.87 -8.00
CA ASN A 116 -7.60 -15.82 -8.51
C ASN A 116 -7.14 -14.46 -7.99
N ALA A 117 -6.56 -13.64 -8.87
CA ALA A 117 -5.99 -12.35 -8.53
C ALA A 117 -6.45 -11.25 -9.49
N GLU A 118 -6.75 -10.08 -8.93
CA GLU A 118 -7.20 -8.88 -9.65
C GLU A 118 -6.41 -7.64 -9.21
N MET A 119 -6.38 -6.62 -10.07
CA MET A 119 -5.75 -5.34 -9.73
C MET A 119 -6.73 -4.43 -8.97
N LEU A 120 -6.19 -3.66 -8.03
CA LEU A 120 -6.85 -2.48 -7.49
C LEU A 120 -6.39 -1.25 -8.24
N TYR A 121 -7.35 -0.52 -8.77
CA TYR A 121 -7.14 0.77 -9.41
C TYR A 121 -7.81 1.88 -8.61
N SER A 122 -7.06 2.97 -8.45
CA SER A 122 -7.45 4.12 -7.67
C SER A 122 -8.13 5.17 -8.55
N ASP A 123 -9.14 5.82 -7.99
CA ASP A 123 -9.88 6.94 -8.57
C ASP A 123 -10.16 8.00 -7.50
N ASP A 124 -11.02 8.98 -7.81
CA ASP A 124 -11.33 10.06 -6.87
C ASP A 124 -12.04 9.54 -5.61
N GLU A 125 -12.91 8.53 -5.73
CA GLU A 125 -13.60 7.87 -4.61
C GLU A 125 -12.58 7.21 -3.66
N THR A 126 -11.55 6.55 -4.20
CA THR A 126 -10.45 6.01 -3.41
C THR A 126 -9.83 7.07 -2.51
N LEU A 127 -9.57 8.27 -3.03
CA LEU A 127 -8.93 9.34 -2.26
C LEU A 127 -9.87 9.87 -1.16
N GLU A 128 -11.15 10.02 -1.46
CA GLU A 128 -12.15 10.45 -0.48
C GLU A 128 -12.29 9.44 0.67
N LEU A 129 -12.42 8.15 0.35
CA LEU A 129 -12.50 7.09 1.36
C LEU A 129 -11.22 6.99 2.18
N GLY A 130 -10.05 7.01 1.53
CA GLY A 130 -8.76 6.95 2.22
C GLY A 130 -8.58 8.09 3.22
N ARG A 131 -8.99 9.32 2.88
CA ARG A 131 -8.89 10.49 3.76
C ARG A 131 -9.82 10.42 4.97
N LYS A 132 -10.96 9.73 4.89
CA LYS A 132 -11.90 9.59 6.03
C LYS A 132 -11.30 8.78 7.19
N TYR A 133 -10.38 7.86 6.90
CA TYR A 133 -9.87 6.89 7.88
C TYR A 133 -8.35 7.00 8.14
N THR A 134 -7.71 8.06 7.65
CA THR A 134 -6.28 8.34 7.86
C THR A 134 -6.08 9.74 8.42
N LEU A 135 -4.92 10.03 9.01
CA LEU A 135 -4.66 11.33 9.62
C LEU A 135 -4.13 12.38 8.64
N GLY A 136 -3.88 11.98 7.38
CA GLY A 136 -3.23 12.83 6.37
C GLY A 136 -1.75 13.07 6.64
N LYS A 137 -1.16 12.34 7.61
CA LYS A 137 0.26 12.43 7.98
C LYS A 137 1.09 11.29 7.43
N GLU A 138 0.42 10.22 7.04
CA GLU A 138 0.99 9.02 6.44
C GLU A 138 1.49 9.33 5.02
N CYS A 139 2.20 8.41 4.37
CA CYS A 139 2.56 8.65 2.97
C CYS A 139 1.28 8.65 2.13
N TYR A 140 1.26 9.45 1.05
CA TYR A 140 0.14 9.45 0.10
C TYR A 140 -0.25 8.03 -0.41
N PRO A 141 0.71 7.12 -0.72
CA PRO A 141 0.37 5.74 -1.05
C PRO A 141 -0.43 4.97 0.03
N PHE A 142 -0.25 5.29 1.31
CA PHE A 142 -1.05 4.67 2.38
C PHE A 142 -2.52 5.09 2.28
N ILE A 143 -2.77 6.38 2.04
CA ILE A 143 -4.11 6.94 1.90
C ILE A 143 -4.81 6.26 0.71
N ILE A 144 -4.11 6.19 -0.43
CA ILE A 144 -4.62 5.58 -1.65
C ILE A 144 -4.92 4.08 -1.46
N THR A 145 -3.95 3.30 -1.00
CA THR A 145 -4.15 1.84 -0.87
C THR A 145 -5.19 1.48 0.19
N THR A 146 -5.30 2.29 1.26
CA THR A 146 -6.38 2.12 2.26
C THR A 146 -7.74 2.45 1.65
N GLY A 147 -7.82 3.53 0.87
CA GLY A 147 -9.02 3.88 0.12
C GLY A 147 -9.45 2.78 -0.84
N ASP A 148 -8.52 2.18 -1.59
CA ASP A 148 -8.81 1.10 -2.54
C ASP A 148 -9.36 -0.15 -1.84
N ILE A 149 -8.79 -0.49 -0.69
CA ILE A 149 -9.27 -1.59 0.16
C ILE A 149 -10.70 -1.33 0.61
N ILE A 150 -10.98 -0.13 1.15
CA ILE A 150 -12.30 0.23 1.67
C ILE A 150 -13.33 0.29 0.54
N LYS A 151 -13.00 0.94 -0.58
CA LYS A 151 -13.82 0.98 -1.79
C LYS A 151 -14.20 -0.43 -2.25
N THR A 152 -13.20 -1.32 -2.32
CA THR A 152 -13.44 -2.71 -2.73
C THR A 152 -14.37 -3.44 -1.77
N LEU A 153 -14.27 -3.18 -0.46
CA LEU A 153 -15.13 -3.76 0.57
C LEU A 153 -16.56 -3.21 0.54
N GLU A 154 -16.76 -1.95 0.15
CA GLU A 154 -18.08 -1.34 0.00
C GLU A 154 -18.83 -1.86 -1.24
N HIS A 155 -18.10 -2.17 -2.32
CA HIS A 155 -18.68 -2.56 -3.62
C HIS A 155 -18.68 -4.08 -3.90
N ASN A 156 -18.13 -4.92 -3.01
CA ASN A 156 -18.05 -6.37 -3.18
C ASN A 156 -18.45 -7.13 -1.91
N ASP A 157 -18.80 -8.41 -2.03
CA ASP A 157 -19.01 -9.29 -0.87
C ASP A 157 -17.69 -9.49 -0.11
N PRO A 158 -17.55 -9.01 1.14
CA PRO A 158 -16.32 -9.15 1.93
C PRO A 158 -15.87 -10.61 2.12
N LYS A 159 -16.80 -11.57 2.07
CA LYS A 159 -16.46 -13.00 2.19
C LYS A 159 -15.72 -13.53 0.96
N LYS A 160 -15.81 -12.84 -0.18
CA LYS A 160 -15.18 -13.19 -1.46
C LYS A 160 -13.90 -12.42 -1.76
N VAL A 161 -13.49 -11.49 -0.90
CA VAL A 161 -12.31 -10.64 -1.15
C VAL A 161 -11.18 -10.89 -0.15
N ALA A 162 -9.96 -10.82 -0.66
CA ALA A 162 -8.73 -10.81 0.11
C ALA A 162 -7.80 -9.75 -0.51
N PHE A 163 -6.89 -9.19 0.28
CA PHE A 163 -5.97 -8.16 -0.20
C PHE A 163 -4.53 -8.63 -0.11
N PHE A 164 -3.70 -8.25 -1.06
CA PHE A 164 -2.25 -8.41 -0.99
C PHE A 164 -1.61 -7.08 -0.61
N MET A 165 -0.96 -7.01 0.55
CA MET A 165 -0.25 -5.82 0.99
C MET A 165 1.09 -6.23 1.63
N PRO A 166 2.20 -6.20 0.87
CA PRO A 166 3.48 -6.63 1.41
C PRO A 166 3.97 -5.68 2.50
N GLN A 167 4.94 -6.15 3.26
CA GLN A 167 5.65 -5.35 4.24
C GLN A 167 7.14 -5.37 3.96
N THR A 168 7.79 -4.29 4.37
CA THR A 168 9.25 -4.16 4.34
C THR A 168 9.78 -4.02 5.76
N TYR A 169 10.99 -4.52 5.97
CA TYR A 169 11.78 -4.24 7.16
C TYR A 169 12.72 -3.07 6.88
N GLY A 170 12.78 -2.09 7.77
CA GLY A 170 13.63 -0.90 7.61
C GLY A 170 12.94 0.39 8.08
N PRO A 171 13.55 1.56 7.81
CA PRO A 171 13.02 2.85 8.25
C PRO A 171 11.77 3.29 7.47
N CYS A 172 11.43 2.60 6.38
CA CYS A 172 10.26 2.90 5.58
C CYS A 172 8.96 2.61 6.33
N ARG A 173 8.03 3.57 6.30
CA ARG A 173 6.68 3.44 6.89
C ARG A 173 5.82 2.37 6.23
N PHE A 174 6.21 1.89 5.05
CA PHE A 174 5.51 0.84 4.32
C PHE A 174 5.33 -0.46 5.15
N GLY A 175 6.27 -0.76 6.05
CA GLY A 175 6.13 -1.88 7.00
C GLY A 175 4.93 -1.77 7.97
N GLN A 176 4.30 -0.60 8.09
CA GLN A 176 3.12 -0.36 8.93
C GLN A 176 1.81 -0.42 8.15
N TYR A 177 1.83 -0.48 6.82
CA TYR A 177 0.61 -0.33 6.00
C TYR A 177 -0.40 -1.43 6.29
N ASN A 178 0.01 -2.69 6.13
CA ASN A 178 -0.89 -3.83 6.36
C ASN A 178 -1.40 -3.86 7.81
N LYS A 179 -0.56 -3.48 8.79
CA LYS A 179 -0.93 -3.50 10.22
C LYS A 179 -2.03 -2.49 10.50
N MET A 180 -1.86 -1.27 10.00
CA MET A 180 -2.84 -0.23 10.20
C MET A 180 -4.10 -0.48 9.38
N GLN A 181 -3.99 -0.96 8.14
CA GLN A 181 -5.13 -1.33 7.31
C GLN A 181 -5.98 -2.43 7.95
N LYS A 182 -5.34 -3.46 8.53
CA LYS A 182 -6.05 -4.51 9.29
C LYS A 182 -6.86 -3.92 10.44
N ILE A 183 -6.29 -2.97 11.19
CA ILE A 183 -7.00 -2.29 12.29
C ILE A 183 -8.19 -1.50 11.74
N ILE A 184 -7.97 -0.69 10.70
CA ILE A 184 -9.02 0.12 10.08
C ILE A 184 -10.17 -0.74 9.58
N ILE A 185 -9.92 -1.79 8.80
CA ILE A 185 -11.00 -2.64 8.26
C ILE A 185 -11.74 -3.39 9.38
N LYS A 186 -11.04 -3.74 10.46
CA LYS A 186 -11.65 -4.39 11.63
C LYS A 186 -12.56 -3.45 12.39
N GLU A 187 -12.18 -2.19 12.53
CA GLU A 187 -13.01 -1.12 13.12
C GLU A 187 -14.26 -0.85 12.28
N LEU A 188 -14.17 -1.03 10.97
CA LEU A 188 -15.29 -0.96 10.03
C LEU A 188 -16.17 -2.23 10.00
N GLY A 189 -15.84 -3.25 10.78
CA GLY A 189 -16.61 -4.49 10.88
C GLY A 189 -16.22 -5.58 9.86
N TYR A 190 -15.13 -5.40 9.10
CA TYR A 190 -14.63 -6.37 8.13
C TYR A 190 -13.55 -7.29 8.72
N GLU A 191 -13.78 -7.78 9.94
CA GLU A 191 -12.77 -8.52 10.71
C GLU A 191 -12.36 -9.88 10.12
N ASP A 192 -13.21 -10.46 9.26
CA ASP A 192 -12.98 -11.75 8.59
C ASP A 192 -12.22 -11.65 7.25
N VAL A 193 -11.85 -10.43 6.84
CA VAL A 193 -11.20 -10.19 5.55
C VAL A 193 -9.67 -10.29 5.69
N PRO A 194 -9.01 -11.24 5.01
CA PRO A 194 -7.58 -11.42 5.12
C PRO A 194 -6.80 -10.37 4.30
N ILE A 195 -5.82 -9.73 4.94
CA ILE A 195 -4.74 -9.00 4.27
C ILE A 195 -3.48 -9.86 4.30
N ILE A 196 -3.07 -10.33 3.13
CA ILE A 196 -1.91 -11.18 2.90
C ILE A 196 -0.66 -10.31 2.82
N ALA A 197 0.16 -10.38 3.86
CA ALA A 197 1.43 -9.68 3.95
C ALA A 197 2.60 -10.68 3.98
N PRO A 198 3.34 -10.85 2.87
CA PRO A 198 4.59 -11.60 2.86
C PRO A 198 5.50 -11.28 4.06
N GLY A 199 5.95 -12.30 4.78
CA GLY A 199 6.81 -12.16 5.95
C GLY A 199 6.09 -11.80 7.26
N ALA A 200 4.77 -11.62 7.26
CA ALA A 200 3.97 -11.57 8.48
C ALA A 200 3.51 -13.00 8.88
N PRO A 201 3.34 -13.32 10.17
CA PRO A 201 2.92 -14.65 10.60
C PRO A 201 1.62 -15.13 9.93
N GLU A 202 0.67 -14.23 9.68
CA GLU A 202 -0.61 -14.55 9.02
C GLU A 202 -0.43 -14.86 7.53
N GLY A 203 0.54 -14.20 6.87
CA GLY A 203 0.89 -14.44 5.48
C GLY A 203 1.40 -15.87 5.24
N ASN A 204 2.00 -16.51 6.25
CA ASN A 204 2.51 -17.87 6.15
C ASN A 204 1.42 -18.91 5.86
N GLN A 205 0.16 -18.67 6.23
CA GLN A 205 -0.92 -19.58 5.86
C GLN A 205 -1.23 -19.52 4.37
N PHE A 206 -1.24 -18.34 3.75
CA PHE A 206 -1.44 -18.20 2.30
C PHE A 206 -0.44 -19.06 1.51
N TYR A 207 0.85 -18.96 1.85
CA TYR A 207 1.88 -19.76 1.21
C TYR A 207 1.71 -21.27 1.44
N ARG A 208 1.22 -21.69 2.61
CA ARG A 208 0.94 -23.11 2.90
C ARG A 208 -0.27 -23.64 2.11
N GLU A 209 -1.35 -22.86 2.02
CA GLU A 209 -2.58 -23.24 1.31
C GLU A 209 -2.37 -23.45 -0.20
N TYR A 210 -1.35 -22.82 -0.77
CA TYR A 210 -0.94 -23.00 -2.17
C TYR A 210 0.31 -23.87 -2.36
N ASP A 211 0.86 -24.45 -1.28
CA ASP A 211 2.11 -25.24 -1.32
C ASP A 211 3.31 -24.48 -1.92
N MET A 212 3.42 -23.19 -1.57
CA MET A 212 4.45 -22.28 -2.06
C MET A 212 5.75 -22.31 -1.24
N GLN A 213 5.87 -23.22 -0.28
CA GLN A 213 7.12 -23.37 0.49
C GLN A 213 8.17 -24.23 -0.24
N GLY A 214 7.77 -24.89 -1.33
CA GLY A 214 8.64 -25.72 -2.16
C GLY A 214 8.83 -25.19 -3.58
N LEU A 215 8.95 -26.11 -4.53
CA LEU A 215 9.25 -25.83 -5.95
C LEU A 215 8.24 -24.87 -6.60
N ARG A 216 6.96 -24.98 -6.23
CA ARG A 216 5.90 -24.12 -6.79
C ARG A 216 6.10 -22.65 -6.42
N GLY A 217 6.46 -22.35 -5.17
CA GLY A 217 6.78 -20.99 -4.74
C GLY A 217 8.03 -20.45 -5.43
N PHE A 218 9.03 -21.32 -5.65
CA PHE A 218 10.21 -20.96 -6.43
C PHE A 218 9.86 -20.62 -7.89
N ILE A 219 9.02 -21.43 -8.54
CA ILE A 219 8.54 -21.16 -9.91
C ILE A 219 7.79 -19.82 -9.97
N LEU A 220 6.87 -19.58 -9.04
CA LEU A 220 6.14 -18.32 -8.95
C LEU A 220 7.09 -17.13 -8.80
N LEU A 221 8.06 -17.23 -7.90
CA LEU A 221 9.06 -16.18 -7.67
C LEU A 221 9.87 -15.92 -8.93
N MET A 222 10.37 -16.95 -9.60
CA MET A 222 11.16 -16.80 -10.82
C MET A 222 10.36 -16.17 -11.96
N LYS A 223 9.11 -16.59 -12.15
CA LYS A 223 8.19 -15.98 -13.11
C LYS A 223 7.92 -14.51 -12.81
N ALA A 224 7.56 -14.18 -11.57
CA ALA A 224 7.30 -12.81 -11.16
C ALA A 224 8.53 -11.91 -11.34
N MET A 225 9.70 -12.37 -10.86
CA MET A 225 10.95 -11.60 -10.93
C MET A 225 11.42 -11.37 -12.36
N SER A 226 11.38 -12.41 -13.22
CA SER A 226 11.76 -12.27 -14.62
C SER A 226 10.87 -11.27 -15.36
N GLY A 227 9.55 -11.32 -15.17
CA GLY A 227 8.65 -10.34 -15.76
C GLY A 227 8.84 -8.93 -15.20
N ILE A 228 8.99 -8.76 -13.87
CA ILE A 228 9.21 -7.45 -13.24
C ILE A 228 10.49 -6.79 -13.76
N PHE A 229 11.60 -7.53 -13.84
CA PHE A 229 12.85 -6.99 -14.40
C PHE A 229 12.72 -6.64 -15.87
N THR A 230 11.92 -7.40 -16.63
CA THR A 230 11.63 -7.09 -18.03
C THR A 230 10.87 -5.77 -18.14
N VAL A 231 9.87 -5.55 -17.28
CA VAL A 231 9.14 -4.28 -17.17
C VAL A 231 10.06 -3.11 -16.80
N ASP A 232 11.05 -3.31 -15.95
CA ASP A 232 12.04 -2.27 -15.61
C ASP A 232 12.88 -1.84 -16.83
N TYR A 233 13.30 -2.78 -17.67
CA TYR A 233 13.98 -2.47 -18.93
C TYR A 233 13.06 -1.73 -19.90
N LEU A 234 11.81 -2.18 -20.06
CA LEU A 234 10.83 -1.47 -20.88
C LEU A 234 10.58 -0.04 -20.38
N ASN A 235 10.55 0.17 -19.07
CA ASN A 235 10.40 1.49 -18.47
C ASN A 235 11.56 2.43 -18.83
N LYS A 236 12.80 1.91 -18.88
CA LYS A 236 13.96 2.68 -19.35
C LYS A 236 13.78 3.09 -20.82
N MET A 237 13.38 2.15 -21.69
CA MET A 237 13.13 2.44 -23.12
C MET A 237 12.00 3.46 -23.29
N LEU A 238 10.89 3.30 -22.56
CA LEU A 238 9.76 4.23 -22.51
C LEU A 238 10.23 5.66 -22.17
N ARG A 239 10.99 5.81 -21.08
CA ARG A 239 11.46 7.12 -20.61
C ARG A 239 12.50 7.75 -21.53
N GLN A 240 13.28 6.93 -22.23
CA GLN A 240 14.26 7.39 -23.22
C GLN A 240 13.59 7.89 -24.50
N THR A 241 12.57 7.19 -24.99
CA THR A 241 11.96 7.48 -26.30
C THR A 241 10.79 8.48 -26.21
N ARG A 242 9.91 8.34 -25.22
CA ARG A 242 8.66 9.12 -25.11
C ARG A 242 8.86 10.64 -25.13
N PRO A 243 9.88 11.23 -24.48
CA PRO A 243 10.07 12.67 -24.54
C PRO A 243 10.37 13.20 -25.94
N TYR A 244 10.86 12.36 -26.86
CA TYR A 244 11.29 12.77 -28.20
C TYR A 244 10.37 12.26 -29.31
N GLU A 245 9.28 11.54 -28.99
CA GLU A 245 8.37 11.00 -29.99
C GLU A 245 7.74 12.10 -30.85
N ILE A 246 7.66 11.87 -32.16
CA ILE A 246 6.99 12.79 -33.10
C ILE A 246 5.47 12.62 -32.99
N GLU A 247 5.00 11.38 -32.95
CA GLU A 247 3.59 11.05 -32.81
C GLU A 247 3.27 10.76 -31.33
N LYS A 248 2.54 11.68 -30.70
CA LYS A 248 2.20 11.59 -29.27
C LYS A 248 1.46 10.30 -28.95
N GLY A 249 1.93 9.58 -27.94
CA GLY A 249 1.34 8.33 -27.45
C GLY A 249 1.78 7.07 -28.21
N LYS A 250 2.55 7.18 -29.31
CA LYS A 250 3.06 6.02 -30.04
C LYS A 250 3.97 5.17 -29.16
N THR A 251 4.84 5.80 -28.38
CA THR A 251 5.72 5.10 -27.42
C THR A 251 4.92 4.36 -26.36
N ASN A 252 3.84 4.97 -25.84
CA ASN A 252 2.96 4.33 -24.87
C ASN A 252 2.24 3.12 -25.46
N LYS A 253 1.78 3.18 -26.72
CA LYS A 253 1.14 2.03 -27.40
C LYS A 253 2.10 0.84 -27.50
N VAL A 254 3.35 1.08 -27.92
CA VAL A 254 4.39 0.05 -27.98
C VAL A 254 4.68 -0.52 -26.59
N TYR A 255 4.80 0.34 -25.58
CA TYR A 255 5.00 -0.09 -24.20
C TYR A 255 3.87 -1.00 -23.70
N GLN A 256 2.60 -0.61 -23.88
CA GLN A 256 1.46 -1.39 -23.40
C GLN A 256 1.34 -2.75 -24.09
N LYS A 257 1.58 -2.82 -25.41
CA LYS A 257 1.69 -4.09 -26.14
C LYS A 257 2.66 -5.06 -25.43
N TYR A 258 3.86 -4.58 -25.08
CA TYR A 258 4.85 -5.45 -24.44
C TYR A 258 4.54 -5.76 -22.97
N ILE A 259 3.83 -4.90 -22.25
CA ILE A 259 3.28 -5.25 -20.92
C ILE A 259 2.30 -6.42 -21.05
N GLU A 260 1.42 -6.39 -22.05
CA GLU A 260 0.48 -7.50 -22.32
C GLU A 260 1.22 -8.78 -22.70
N ASP A 261 2.21 -8.72 -23.60
CA ASP A 261 3.03 -9.88 -23.99
C ASP A 261 3.75 -10.51 -22.78
N ILE A 262 4.32 -9.67 -21.89
CA ILE A 262 4.95 -10.13 -20.64
C ILE A 262 3.93 -10.85 -19.76
N CYS A 263 2.77 -10.22 -19.54
CA CYS A 263 1.73 -10.79 -18.69
C CYS A 263 1.23 -12.14 -19.24
N GLN A 264 1.00 -12.22 -20.56
CA GLN A 264 0.57 -13.46 -21.21
C GLN A 264 1.61 -14.58 -21.08
N SER A 265 2.89 -14.28 -21.28
CA SER A 265 3.96 -15.26 -21.13
C SER A 265 4.12 -15.71 -19.68
N VAL A 266 4.13 -14.78 -18.72
CA VAL A 266 4.22 -15.10 -17.28
C VAL A 266 3.05 -15.98 -16.83
N GLU A 267 1.84 -15.69 -17.31
CA GLU A 267 0.62 -16.40 -16.96
C GLU A 267 0.57 -17.82 -17.55
N ASN A 268 0.94 -17.98 -18.83
CA ASN A 268 0.66 -19.20 -19.59
C ASN A 268 1.88 -20.09 -19.87
N ASP A 269 3.10 -19.54 -19.93
CA ASP A 269 4.28 -20.33 -20.25
C ASP A 269 4.80 -21.11 -19.03
N PRO A 270 5.42 -22.29 -19.24
CA PRO A 270 6.22 -22.93 -18.20
C PRO A 270 7.49 -22.11 -17.91
N MET A 271 8.02 -22.20 -16.68
CA MET A 271 9.13 -21.37 -16.18
C MET A 271 10.32 -21.23 -17.13
N TYR A 272 10.78 -22.35 -17.73
CA TYR A 272 11.94 -22.33 -18.63
C TYR A 272 11.67 -21.51 -19.89
N ARG A 273 10.45 -21.58 -20.43
CA ARG A 273 10.04 -20.80 -21.61
C ARG A 273 9.80 -19.34 -21.25
N THR A 274 9.27 -19.05 -20.05
CA THR A 274 9.08 -17.66 -19.60
C THR A 274 10.37 -16.86 -19.70
N LEU A 275 11.51 -17.43 -19.30
CA LEU A 275 12.82 -16.74 -19.40
C LEU A 275 13.22 -16.46 -20.85
N ASP A 276 13.10 -17.44 -21.74
CA ASP A 276 13.38 -17.25 -23.17
C ASP A 276 12.44 -16.22 -23.81
N SER A 277 11.15 -16.27 -23.45
CA SER A 277 10.14 -15.31 -23.87
C SER A 277 10.48 -13.89 -23.42
N MET A 278 10.91 -13.68 -22.16
CA MET A 278 11.34 -12.36 -21.67
C MET A 278 12.51 -11.80 -22.50
N VAL A 279 13.50 -12.64 -22.84
CA VAL A 279 14.63 -12.24 -23.68
C VAL A 279 14.18 -11.89 -25.10
N SER A 280 13.27 -12.68 -25.69
CA SER A 280 12.71 -12.40 -27.01
C SER A 280 11.92 -11.10 -27.02
N ILE A 281 11.04 -10.91 -26.02
CA ILE A 281 10.24 -9.70 -25.83
C ILE A 281 11.14 -8.47 -25.74
N LEU A 282 12.22 -8.50 -24.95
CA LEU A 282 13.14 -7.35 -24.87
C LEU A 282 13.86 -7.07 -26.19
N ARG A 283 14.20 -8.12 -26.95
CA ARG A 283 14.84 -7.96 -28.26
C ARG A 283 13.89 -7.31 -29.26
N ASP A 284 12.64 -7.74 -29.28
CA ASP A 284 11.63 -7.19 -30.18
C ASP A 284 11.23 -5.79 -29.73
N ALA A 285 11.06 -5.57 -28.43
CA ALA A 285 10.80 -4.26 -27.87
C ALA A 285 11.89 -3.27 -28.26
N ARG A 286 13.16 -3.63 -28.09
CA ARG A 286 14.27 -2.78 -28.51
C ARG A 286 14.11 -2.33 -29.97
N ARG A 287 13.82 -3.26 -30.89
CA ARG A 287 13.64 -2.96 -32.32
C ARG A 287 12.45 -2.03 -32.55
N ASP A 288 11.31 -2.32 -31.93
CA ASP A 288 10.09 -1.52 -32.06
C ASP A 288 10.30 -0.10 -31.50
N PHE A 289 11.00 0.03 -30.36
CA PHE A 289 11.35 1.33 -29.78
C PHE A 289 12.36 2.12 -30.63
N GLU A 290 13.36 1.46 -31.24
CA GLU A 290 14.33 2.07 -32.16
C GLU A 290 13.65 2.57 -33.45
N ASN A 291 12.58 1.91 -33.89
CA ASN A 291 11.80 2.28 -35.08
C ASN A 291 10.79 3.41 -34.85
N ILE A 292 10.58 3.86 -33.61
CA ILE A 292 9.69 5.00 -33.33
C ILE A 292 10.32 6.28 -33.89
N PRO A 293 9.60 7.03 -34.77
CA PRO A 293 10.10 8.32 -35.24
C PRO A 293 10.26 9.29 -34.07
N ILE A 294 11.49 9.71 -33.82
CA ILE A 294 11.84 10.68 -32.78
C ILE A 294 12.46 11.94 -33.37
N LYS A 295 12.19 13.08 -32.75
CA LYS A 295 12.88 14.35 -32.99
C LYS A 295 13.73 14.67 -31.78
N LYS A 296 15.03 14.34 -31.86
CA LYS A 296 16.00 14.70 -30.82
C LYS A 296 16.16 16.22 -30.82
N THR A 297 15.84 16.83 -29.68
CA THR A 297 16.02 18.25 -29.40
C THR A 297 16.67 18.36 -28.04
N ASP A 298 17.47 19.39 -27.79
CA ASP A 298 18.01 19.62 -26.44
C ASP A 298 16.85 19.91 -25.48
N LYS A 299 16.61 18.98 -24.56
CA LYS A 299 15.62 19.09 -23.49
C LYS A 299 16.32 19.09 -22.14
N PRO A 300 15.86 19.89 -21.17
CA PRO A 300 16.43 19.87 -19.83
C PRO A 300 16.21 18.49 -19.19
N LEU A 301 17.27 17.94 -18.62
CA LEU A 301 17.19 16.72 -17.81
C LEU A 301 16.77 17.13 -16.39
N VAL A 302 15.59 16.66 -15.97
CA VAL A 302 15.05 16.90 -14.63
C VAL A 302 15.11 15.59 -13.84
N GLY A 303 15.86 15.59 -12.74
CA GLY A 303 15.81 14.53 -11.75
C GLY A 303 14.70 14.81 -10.74
N ILE A 304 13.78 13.86 -10.58
CA ILE A 304 12.76 13.91 -9.52
C ILE A 304 13.23 12.95 -8.42
N VAL A 305 13.42 13.47 -7.22
CA VAL A 305 13.80 12.71 -6.02
C VAL A 305 12.70 12.92 -4.98
N GLY A 306 12.13 11.83 -4.47
CA GLY A 306 11.03 11.85 -3.51
C GLY A 306 10.56 10.45 -3.15
#